data_AF-A0A132NG13-F1
#
_entry.id   AF-A0A132NG13-F1
#
_cell.length_a   1.000
_cell.length_b   1.000
_cell.length_c   1.000
_cell.angle_alpha   90.00
_cell.angle_beta   90.00
_cell.angle_gamma   90.00
#
_symmetry.space_group_name_H-M   'P 1'
#
loop_
_entity.id
_entity.type
_entity.pdbx_description
1 polymer ?
#
loop_
_entity_poly.entity_id
_entity_poly.type
_entity_poly.pdbx_seq_one_letter_code
_entity_poly.pdbx_strand_id
1 'polypeptide(L)'
;MRAPDRRPLYRHTGVALLRAATVPLTHAPDWWPDPADTEACRVWLRQMWSWPHLIDAVRQASPNLASRIDAICGGRTVRAKQIRRAAMATARYLLRATGRPTPFGLFAGVAPATLGPTARIRWGDSHRPVTRVDTEWLADVIDRLEACPDLLERLEVVFTNLAVRRGGRLEVPRGPNRVTIRYTSAVQAVRDAAATPVRFGALADKLTEIFPDVGRATVRGMLTELVQQGFLITCLRAPFTVTDPLAYLVDRLREAKADTLPSVAPLLHDLEAVQADVRYHNHETTTGTGQGRAREKLTRRMRELSQAGRIPLAVDLLLDCDVRLPRHVAHEMEWAASALLRLARQPVGTAWHGFHAAFCDQYGIGTLVPLGDVVDPDTGLGYPAGYPGSVLPPPTDGPSERDERLLALAWQAMADGSGEIILTEET
;
A
#
# COMPACT_ATOMS: atom_id res chain seq x y z
N MET A 1 17.07 -47.72 -1.51
CA MET A 1 16.73 -46.28 -1.41
C MET A 1 16.56 -45.73 -2.81
N ARG A 2 15.35 -45.27 -3.19
CA ARG A 2 15.17 -44.54 -4.44
C ARG A 2 15.97 -43.24 -4.32
N ALA A 3 16.79 -42.92 -5.33
CA ALA A 3 17.43 -41.61 -5.40
C ALA A 3 16.33 -40.53 -5.27
N PRO A 4 16.49 -39.52 -4.40
CA PRO A 4 15.49 -38.47 -4.26
C PRO A 4 15.25 -37.86 -5.63
N ASP A 5 13.97 -37.69 -6.00
CA ASP A 5 13.56 -37.15 -7.29
C ASP A 5 14.23 -35.78 -7.49
N ARG A 6 15.21 -35.71 -8.39
CA ARG A 6 16.10 -34.56 -8.63
C ARG A 6 15.38 -33.46 -9.42
N ARG A 7 14.15 -33.15 -9.04
CA ARG A 7 13.33 -32.16 -9.72
C ARG A 7 13.09 -31.00 -8.77
N PRO A 8 13.30 -29.76 -9.21
CA PRO A 8 12.94 -28.61 -8.40
C PRO A 8 11.43 -28.63 -8.14
N LEU A 9 11.05 -28.30 -6.91
CA LEU A 9 9.66 -28.15 -6.46
C LEU A 9 9.02 -26.87 -7.02
N TYR A 10 9.86 -25.90 -7.38
CA TYR A 10 9.46 -24.63 -7.96
C TYR A 10 9.89 -24.55 -9.44
N ARG A 11 9.05 -23.95 -10.27
CA ARG A 11 9.37 -23.63 -11.68
C ARG A 11 9.09 -22.18 -11.97
N HIS A 12 10.02 -21.52 -12.63
CA HIS A 12 9.86 -20.12 -13.01
C HIS A 12 8.81 -19.97 -14.12
N THR A 13 8.11 -18.84 -14.16
CA THR A 13 7.15 -18.51 -15.23
C THR A 13 7.79 -17.73 -16.39
N GLY A 14 9.10 -17.47 -16.31
CA GLY A 14 9.86 -16.76 -17.36
C GLY A 14 9.77 -15.22 -17.28
N VAL A 15 9.11 -14.70 -16.25
CA VAL A 15 8.96 -13.27 -15.98
C VAL A 15 9.83 -12.90 -14.78
N ALA A 16 10.61 -11.83 -14.91
CA ALA A 16 11.35 -11.24 -13.81
C ALA A 16 11.09 -9.72 -13.75
N LEU A 17 11.17 -9.16 -12.54
CA LEU A 17 11.07 -7.73 -12.30
C LEU A 17 12.41 -7.24 -11.75
N LEU A 18 13.10 -6.40 -12.51
CA LEU A 18 14.25 -5.68 -12.01
C LEU A 18 13.77 -4.58 -11.06
N ARG A 19 14.45 -4.48 -9.92
CA ARG A 19 14.34 -3.36 -8.99
C ARG A 19 15.73 -2.78 -8.82
N ALA A 20 15.89 -1.49 -9.03
CA ALA A 20 17.21 -0.86 -8.98
C ALA A 20 17.12 0.61 -8.56
N ALA A 21 18.18 1.05 -7.86
CA ALA A 21 18.36 2.44 -7.50
C ALA A 21 18.74 3.26 -8.75
N THR A 22 18.37 4.54 -8.78
CA THR A 22 18.57 5.38 -9.97
C THR A 22 19.97 5.95 -10.08
N VAL A 23 20.71 6.02 -8.97
CA VAL A 23 22.06 6.57 -8.93
C VAL A 23 23.06 5.41 -8.77
N PRO A 24 24.10 5.32 -9.61
CA PRO A 24 25.15 4.34 -9.42
C PRO A 24 25.91 4.56 -8.11
N LEU A 25 26.41 3.49 -7.48
CA LEU A 25 27.25 3.58 -6.28
C LEU A 25 28.51 4.44 -6.49
N THR A 26 29.02 4.52 -7.72
CA THR A 26 30.17 5.34 -8.11
C THR A 26 29.90 6.85 -8.06
N HIS A 27 28.65 7.27 -7.92
CA HIS A 27 28.25 8.68 -7.78
C HIS A 27 28.01 9.06 -6.31
N ALA A 28 28.49 8.26 -5.35
CA ALA A 28 28.53 8.68 -3.95
C ALA A 28 29.49 9.89 -3.78
N PRO A 29 29.23 10.78 -2.81
CA PRO A 29 30.10 11.93 -2.58
C PRO A 29 31.46 11.48 -2.03
N ASP A 30 32.52 12.20 -2.41
CA ASP A 30 33.88 11.89 -1.98
C ASP A 30 34.12 12.11 -0.48
N TRP A 31 33.20 12.81 0.20
CA TRP A 31 33.26 13.07 1.63
C TRP A 31 31.87 13.22 2.26
N TRP A 32 31.83 13.03 3.58
CA TRP A 32 30.63 13.18 4.41
C TRP A 32 30.90 14.19 5.53
N PRO A 33 29.92 15.04 5.88
CA PRO A 33 30.13 16.04 6.91
C PRO A 33 30.14 15.38 8.29
N ASP A 34 31.01 15.87 9.19
CA ASP A 34 30.88 15.54 10.61
C ASP A 34 29.48 16.00 11.08
N PRO A 35 28.64 15.08 11.59
CA PRO A 35 27.31 15.43 12.09
C PRO A 35 27.31 16.46 13.22
N ALA A 36 28.43 16.67 13.92
CA ALA A 36 28.59 17.68 14.95
C ALA A 36 28.97 19.07 14.40
N ASP A 37 29.67 19.13 13.27
CA ASP A 37 30.08 20.38 12.63
C ASP A 37 28.95 20.97 11.76
N THR A 38 28.48 22.14 12.19
CA THR A 38 27.34 22.81 11.54
C THR A 38 27.73 23.45 10.21
N GLU A 39 28.95 23.96 10.07
CA GLU A 39 29.39 24.59 8.83
C GLU A 39 29.78 23.53 7.80
N ALA A 40 30.45 22.44 8.20
CA ALA A 40 30.65 21.28 7.33
C ALA A 40 29.30 20.74 6.81
N CYS A 41 28.30 20.58 7.69
CA CYS A 41 26.95 20.18 7.28
C CYS A 41 26.33 21.17 6.26
N ARG A 42 26.55 22.47 6.42
CA ARG A 42 26.01 23.49 5.51
C ARG A 42 26.69 23.44 4.14
N VAL A 43 28.02 23.35 4.11
CA VAL A 43 28.80 23.24 2.87
C VAL A 43 28.41 21.97 2.12
N TRP A 44 28.34 20.85 2.82
CA TRP A 44 27.92 19.58 2.23
C TRP A 44 26.49 19.64 1.68
N LEU A 45 25.54 20.24 2.43
CA LEU A 45 24.17 20.42 1.94
C LEU A 45 24.13 21.24 0.66
N ARG A 46 24.89 22.33 0.54
CA ARG A 46 24.97 23.13 -0.70
C ARG A 46 25.53 22.33 -1.86
N GLN A 47 26.55 21.51 -1.61
CA GLN A 47 27.13 20.63 -2.64
C GLN A 47 26.09 19.62 -3.13
N MET A 48 25.41 18.91 -2.22
CA MET A 48 24.40 17.92 -2.58
C MET A 48 23.17 18.56 -3.24
N TRP A 49 22.80 19.76 -2.81
CA TRP A 49 21.71 20.55 -3.40
C TRP A 49 22.09 21.24 -4.72
N SER A 50 23.19 20.81 -5.35
CA SER A 50 23.51 21.12 -6.76
C SER A 50 23.13 19.99 -7.72
N TRP A 51 22.74 18.80 -7.20
CA TRP A 51 22.42 17.62 -8.00
C TRP A 51 20.93 17.55 -8.35
N PRO A 52 20.52 17.80 -9.61
CA PRO A 52 19.10 17.94 -9.95
C PRO A 52 18.26 16.72 -9.60
N HIS A 53 18.78 15.51 -9.86
CA HIS A 53 18.08 14.25 -9.57
C HIS A 53 17.81 14.06 -8.06
N LEU A 54 18.75 14.47 -7.19
CA LEU A 54 18.57 14.38 -5.74
C LEU A 54 17.55 15.43 -5.25
N ILE A 55 17.62 16.65 -5.78
CA ILE A 55 16.68 17.73 -5.43
C ILE A 55 15.25 17.31 -5.76
N ASP A 56 15.02 16.83 -6.98
CA ASP A 56 13.70 16.40 -7.43
C ASP A 56 13.16 15.21 -6.61
N ALA A 57 14.01 14.22 -6.32
CA ALA A 57 13.64 13.07 -5.50
C ALA A 57 13.28 13.45 -4.06
N VAL A 58 14.07 14.36 -3.45
CA VAL A 58 13.81 14.83 -2.08
C VAL A 58 12.59 15.74 -2.02
N ARG A 59 12.35 16.61 -3.03
CA ARG A 59 11.14 17.43 -3.15
C ARG A 59 9.89 16.56 -3.17
N GLN A 60 9.91 15.47 -3.94
CA GLN A 60 8.78 14.54 -4.03
C GLN A 60 8.59 13.75 -2.72
N ALA A 61 9.64 13.16 -2.16
CA ALA A 61 9.52 12.27 -1.00
C ALA A 61 9.40 13.01 0.35
N SER A 62 9.91 14.24 0.45
CA SER A 62 9.93 15.00 1.69
C SER A 62 9.95 16.51 1.45
N PRO A 63 8.82 17.12 1.03
CA PRO A 63 8.71 18.55 0.75
C PRO A 63 9.23 19.45 1.90
N ASN A 64 8.92 19.09 3.15
CA ASN A 64 9.39 19.82 4.33
C ASN A 64 10.91 19.82 4.50
N LEU A 65 11.58 18.74 4.08
CA LEU A 65 13.04 18.68 4.07
C LEU A 65 13.59 19.54 2.94
N ALA A 66 13.03 19.43 1.73
CA ALA A 66 13.43 20.23 0.58
C ALA A 66 13.33 21.75 0.88
N SER A 67 12.18 22.22 1.37
CA SER A 67 11.99 23.62 1.76
C SER A 67 12.98 24.08 2.83
N ARG A 68 13.40 23.18 3.73
CA ARG A 68 14.42 23.47 4.75
C ARG A 68 15.81 23.63 4.12
N ILE A 69 16.17 22.76 3.18
CA ILE A 69 17.46 22.82 2.48
C ILE A 69 17.51 24.06 1.57
N ASP A 70 16.43 24.38 0.87
CA ASP A 70 16.29 25.63 0.12
C ASP A 70 16.54 26.85 1.01
N ALA A 71 16.00 26.86 2.24
CA ALA A 71 16.25 27.93 3.20
C ALA A 71 17.73 28.04 3.61
N ILE A 72 18.38 26.89 3.85
CA ILE A 72 19.79 26.82 4.25
C ILE A 72 20.70 27.30 3.11
N CYS A 73 20.41 26.87 1.88
CA CYS A 73 21.17 27.22 0.68
C CYS A 73 20.96 28.68 0.28
N GLY A 74 19.74 29.20 0.43
CA GLY A 74 19.38 30.60 0.18
C GLY A 74 19.81 31.59 1.28
N GLY A 75 20.69 31.20 2.20
CA GLY A 75 21.28 32.10 3.20
C GLY A 75 20.35 32.55 4.32
N ARG A 76 19.15 31.96 4.46
CA ARG A 76 18.26 32.30 5.58
C ARG A 76 18.84 31.81 6.91
N THR A 77 18.58 32.56 7.98
CA THR A 77 18.99 32.19 9.33
C THR A 77 18.21 30.95 9.79
N VAL A 78 18.91 29.82 9.94
CA VAL A 78 18.36 28.53 10.38
C VAL A 78 19.18 28.05 11.58
N ARG A 79 18.51 27.48 12.59
CA ARG A 79 19.19 27.01 13.82
C ARG A 79 20.17 25.88 13.51
N ALA A 80 21.33 25.87 14.17
CA ALA A 80 22.39 24.87 13.96
C ALA A 80 21.89 23.41 14.03
N LYS A 81 21.04 23.09 15.02
CA LYS A 81 20.41 21.77 15.15
C LYS A 81 19.57 21.36 13.93
N GLN A 82 18.91 22.32 13.29
CA GLN A 82 18.09 22.04 12.09
C GLN A 82 18.96 21.78 10.86
N ILE A 83 20.09 22.47 10.74
CA ILE A 83 21.07 22.25 9.66
C ILE A 83 21.65 20.83 9.76
N ARG A 84 22.15 20.45 10.95
CA ARG A 84 22.68 19.10 11.20
C ARG A 84 21.64 18.01 10.91
N ARG A 85 20.38 18.20 11.35
CA ARG A 85 19.28 17.27 11.04
C ARG A 85 18.97 17.19 9.55
N ALA A 86 19.01 18.31 8.83
CA ALA A 86 18.79 18.33 7.39
C ALA A 86 19.91 17.61 6.64
N ALA A 87 21.17 17.80 7.04
CA ALA A 87 22.32 17.08 6.49
C ALA A 87 22.18 15.57 6.68
N MET A 88 21.90 15.12 7.91
CA MET A 88 21.71 13.68 8.20
C MET A 88 20.52 13.08 7.46
N ALA A 89 19.41 13.82 7.31
CA ALA A 89 18.27 13.35 6.54
C ALA A 89 18.59 13.22 5.05
N THR A 90 19.32 14.20 4.49
CA THR A 90 19.75 14.20 3.09
C THR A 90 20.76 13.08 2.83
N ALA A 91 21.69 12.83 3.75
CA ALA A 91 22.63 11.71 3.67
C ALA A 91 21.92 10.36 3.57
N ARG A 92 20.87 10.14 4.38
CA ARG A 92 20.04 8.92 4.28
C ARG A 92 19.32 8.80 2.93
N TYR A 93 18.82 9.91 2.37
CA TYR A 93 18.21 9.89 1.04
C TYR A 93 19.23 9.61 -0.06
N LEU A 94 20.44 10.15 0.05
CA LEU A 94 21.51 9.89 -0.90
C LEU A 94 21.96 8.43 -0.87
N LEU A 95 22.22 7.87 0.32
CA LEU A 95 22.54 6.44 0.48
C LEU A 95 21.42 5.54 -0.05
N ARG A 96 20.16 5.97 0.06
CA ARG A 96 19.05 5.27 -0.56
C ARG A 96 19.13 5.32 -2.10
N ALA A 97 19.36 6.52 -2.65
CA ALA A 97 19.44 6.76 -4.09
C ALA A 97 20.55 5.96 -4.77
N THR A 98 21.67 5.72 -4.06
CA THR A 98 22.87 5.09 -4.61
C THR A 98 22.89 3.57 -4.48
N GLY A 99 22.20 2.99 -3.48
CA GLY A 99 22.40 1.58 -3.13
C GLY A 99 21.17 0.77 -2.78
N ARG A 100 19.99 1.39 -2.60
CA ARG A 100 18.79 0.65 -2.18
C ARG A 100 17.82 0.41 -3.34
N PRO A 101 17.72 -0.81 -3.88
CA PRO A 101 16.88 -1.11 -5.03
C PRO A 101 15.37 -1.09 -4.74
N THR A 102 14.94 -0.95 -3.47
CA THR A 102 13.51 -0.94 -3.11
C THR A 102 12.78 0.25 -3.75
N PRO A 103 11.83 0.04 -4.69
CA PRO A 103 11.15 1.13 -5.40
C PRO A 103 10.55 2.14 -4.45
N PHE A 104 10.82 3.43 -4.69
CA PHE A 104 10.32 4.52 -3.86
C PHE A 104 10.52 5.86 -4.55
N GLY A 105 9.44 6.46 -5.02
CA GLY A 105 9.48 7.76 -5.66
C GLY A 105 10.47 7.76 -6.81
N LEU A 106 11.38 8.74 -6.79
CA LEU A 106 12.42 8.91 -7.81
C LEU A 106 13.78 8.28 -7.43
N PHE A 107 13.88 7.59 -6.29
CA PHE A 107 15.14 7.01 -5.80
C PHE A 107 15.45 5.64 -6.38
N ALA A 108 14.40 4.88 -6.69
CA ALA A 108 14.51 3.53 -7.21
C ALA A 108 13.23 3.19 -7.96
N GLY A 109 13.38 2.41 -9.03
CA GLY A 109 12.29 2.06 -9.93
C GLY A 109 12.25 0.59 -10.27
N VAL A 110 11.39 0.27 -11.22
CA VAL A 110 11.19 -1.08 -11.74
C VAL A 110 11.30 -1.13 -13.26
N ALA A 111 11.73 -2.28 -13.77
CA ALA A 111 11.64 -2.61 -15.19
C ALA A 111 11.41 -4.12 -15.36
N PRO A 112 10.73 -4.54 -16.44
CA PRO A 112 10.68 -5.96 -16.77
C PRO A 112 12.09 -6.48 -17.11
N ALA A 113 12.35 -7.72 -16.72
CA ALA A 113 13.55 -8.45 -17.12
C ALA A 113 13.13 -9.75 -17.83
N THR A 114 13.87 -10.08 -18.89
CA THR A 114 13.60 -11.26 -19.73
C THR A 114 14.66 -12.34 -19.50
N LEU A 115 14.36 -13.57 -19.90
CA LEU A 115 15.32 -14.67 -19.87
C LEU A 115 15.83 -14.98 -21.29
N GLY A 116 17.14 -15.22 -21.42
CA GLY A 116 17.78 -15.52 -22.70
C GLY A 116 19.02 -16.41 -22.58
N PRO A 117 19.67 -16.75 -23.70
CA PRO A 117 20.87 -17.58 -23.69
C PRO A 117 22.06 -16.88 -23.05
N THR A 118 22.15 -15.55 -23.20
CA THR A 118 23.26 -14.73 -22.67
C THR A 118 22.75 -13.48 -21.99
N ALA A 119 23.54 -12.98 -21.04
CA ALA A 119 23.25 -11.74 -20.34
C ALA A 119 23.30 -10.56 -21.31
N ARG A 120 22.34 -9.64 -21.20
CA ARG A 120 22.35 -8.35 -21.89
C ARG A 120 21.80 -7.28 -20.97
N ILE A 121 22.46 -6.14 -20.91
CA ILE A 121 21.99 -4.98 -20.14
C ILE A 121 22.12 -3.76 -21.05
N ARG A 122 21.00 -3.05 -21.25
CA ARG A 122 20.99 -1.66 -21.70
C ARG A 122 20.47 -0.84 -20.55
N TRP A 123 21.22 0.19 -20.18
CA TRP A 123 20.82 1.17 -19.18
C TRP A 123 20.83 2.54 -19.82
N GLY A 124 19.73 3.29 -19.69
CA GLY A 124 19.62 4.66 -20.17
C GLY A 124 19.08 5.57 -19.07
N ASP A 125 19.08 6.88 -19.35
CA ASP A 125 18.77 7.91 -18.37
C ASP A 125 17.32 8.42 -18.47
N SER A 126 16.54 7.89 -19.42
CA SER A 126 15.17 8.35 -19.71
C SER A 126 14.13 7.70 -18.78
N HIS A 127 14.47 7.54 -17.50
CA HIS A 127 13.56 6.95 -16.51
C HIS A 127 12.25 7.73 -16.44
N ARG A 128 11.12 7.02 -16.46
CA ARG A 128 9.79 7.63 -16.55
C ARG A 128 9.05 7.54 -15.20
N PRO A 129 8.92 8.64 -14.46
CA PRO A 129 8.06 8.67 -13.28
C PRO A 129 6.58 8.65 -13.71
N VAL A 130 5.80 7.82 -13.03
CA VAL A 130 4.35 7.74 -13.17
C VAL A 130 3.74 8.16 -11.84
N THR A 131 2.92 9.21 -11.87
CA THR A 131 2.24 9.74 -10.68
C THR A 131 0.81 9.26 -10.60
N ARG A 132 0.35 9.02 -9.38
CA ARG A 132 -1.05 8.84 -9.01
C ARG A 132 -1.37 9.65 -7.76
N VAL A 133 -2.64 9.97 -7.55
CA VAL A 133 -3.07 10.62 -6.32
C VAL A 133 -2.85 9.70 -5.13
N ASP A 134 -2.50 10.29 -3.99
CA ASP A 134 -2.39 9.58 -2.73
C ASP A 134 -3.75 9.07 -2.24
N THR A 135 -3.76 7.90 -1.60
CA THR A 135 -5.00 7.25 -1.16
C THR A 135 -5.63 7.94 0.06
N GLU A 136 -4.84 8.52 0.97
CA GLU A 136 -5.40 9.28 2.10
C GLU A 136 -6.01 10.59 1.60
N TRP A 137 -5.34 11.26 0.65
CA TRP A 137 -5.90 12.44 -0.03
C TRP A 137 -7.21 12.13 -0.76
N LEU A 138 -7.26 11.03 -1.52
CA LEU A 138 -8.45 10.64 -2.27
C LEU A 138 -9.59 10.24 -1.34
N ALA A 139 -9.29 9.54 -0.24
CA ALA A 139 -10.30 9.17 0.76
C ALA A 139 -10.94 10.41 1.41
N ASP A 140 -10.16 11.43 1.77
CA ASP A 140 -10.70 12.68 2.33
C ASP A 140 -11.61 13.42 1.33
N VAL A 141 -11.23 13.47 0.05
CA VAL A 141 -12.08 14.03 -1.00
C VAL A 141 -13.39 13.25 -1.13
N ILE A 142 -13.32 11.91 -1.13
CA ILE A 142 -14.52 11.06 -1.18
C ILE A 142 -15.40 11.29 0.05
N ASP A 143 -14.83 11.34 1.26
CA ASP A 143 -15.59 11.56 2.49
C ASP A 143 -16.35 12.90 2.45
N ARG A 144 -15.75 13.95 1.87
CA ARG A 144 -16.41 15.26 1.66
C ARG A 144 -17.53 15.20 0.62
N LEU A 145 -17.35 14.44 -0.45
CA LEU A 145 -18.41 14.20 -1.45
C LEU A 145 -19.56 13.40 -0.84
N GLU A 146 -19.26 12.37 -0.07
CA GLU A 146 -20.24 11.55 0.66
C GLU A 146 -20.96 12.35 1.76
N ALA A 147 -20.39 13.47 2.23
CA ALA A 147 -21.06 14.39 3.15
C ALA A 147 -22.09 15.31 2.47
N CYS A 148 -22.21 15.31 1.13
CA CYS A 148 -23.20 16.12 0.40
C CYS A 148 -24.50 15.33 0.17
N PRO A 149 -25.62 15.64 0.86
CA PRO A 149 -26.85 14.85 0.75
C PRO A 149 -27.45 14.84 -0.66
N ASP A 150 -27.39 15.96 -1.38
CA ASP A 150 -27.94 16.07 -2.73
C ASP A 150 -27.15 15.25 -3.75
N LEU A 151 -25.86 15.02 -3.49
CA LEU A 151 -25.06 14.09 -4.28
C LEU A 151 -25.41 12.66 -3.92
N LEU A 152 -25.44 12.33 -2.61
CA LEU A 152 -25.79 10.99 -2.14
C LEU A 152 -27.06 10.46 -2.80
N GLU A 153 -28.13 11.27 -2.86
CA GLU A 153 -29.42 10.94 -3.51
C GLU A 153 -29.27 10.36 -4.94
N ARG A 154 -28.20 10.73 -5.66
CA ARG A 154 -27.92 10.32 -7.04
C ARG A 154 -26.96 9.13 -7.13
N LEU A 155 -26.30 8.76 -6.04
CA LEU A 155 -25.30 7.69 -6.01
C LEU A 155 -25.94 6.34 -5.75
N GLU A 156 -25.30 5.29 -6.25
CA GLU A 156 -25.59 3.93 -5.82
C GLU A 156 -24.88 3.64 -4.51
N VAL A 157 -25.58 2.94 -3.62
CA VAL A 157 -25.08 2.44 -2.36
C VAL A 157 -25.36 0.95 -2.23
N VAL A 158 -24.48 0.25 -1.52
CA VAL A 158 -24.66 -1.15 -1.15
C VAL A 158 -24.37 -1.32 0.34
N PHE A 159 -25.11 -2.18 1.01
CA PHE A 159 -24.82 -2.52 2.41
C PHE A 159 -23.53 -3.32 2.47
N THR A 160 -22.63 -2.94 3.38
CA THR A 160 -21.33 -3.60 3.51
C THR A 160 -21.52 -5.07 3.86
N ASN A 161 -20.80 -5.94 3.14
CA ASN A 161 -20.76 -7.37 3.44
C ASN A 161 -19.83 -7.70 4.62
N LEU A 162 -19.19 -6.69 5.21
CA LEU A 162 -18.37 -6.82 6.42
C LEU A 162 -19.20 -6.66 7.71
N ALA A 163 -20.49 -6.36 7.61
CA ALA A 163 -21.35 -6.18 8.77
C ALA A 163 -21.73 -7.52 9.40
N VAL A 164 -21.36 -7.70 10.67
CA VAL A 164 -21.70 -8.89 11.46
C VAL A 164 -22.75 -8.53 12.50
N ARG A 165 -23.75 -9.40 12.69
CA ARG A 165 -24.76 -9.22 13.72
C ARG A 165 -24.35 -9.95 14.99
N ARG A 166 -24.24 -9.22 16.11
CA ARG A 166 -24.07 -9.78 17.45
C ARG A 166 -25.27 -9.40 18.32
N GLY A 167 -26.16 -10.37 18.56
CA GLY A 167 -27.41 -10.16 19.28
C GLY A 167 -28.28 -9.05 18.67
N GLY A 168 -28.53 -7.99 19.44
CA GLY A 168 -29.32 -6.83 19.03
C GLY A 168 -28.53 -5.72 18.32
N ARG A 169 -27.29 -5.98 17.91
CA ARG A 169 -26.39 -4.98 17.31
C ARG A 169 -25.75 -5.49 16.01
N LEU A 170 -25.42 -4.55 15.13
CA LEU A 170 -24.54 -4.77 13.98
C LEU A 170 -23.20 -4.10 14.21
N GLU A 171 -22.13 -4.75 13.81
CA GLU A 171 -20.77 -4.25 13.87
C GLU A 171 -20.09 -4.31 12.51
N VAL A 172 -19.23 -3.33 12.22
CA VAL A 172 -18.36 -3.29 11.05
C VAL A 172 -16.93 -2.93 11.46
N PRO A 173 -15.91 -3.48 10.78
CA PRO A 173 -14.52 -3.08 11.02
C PRO A 173 -14.28 -1.64 10.56
N ARG A 174 -13.52 -0.86 11.36
CA ARG A 174 -13.06 0.49 11.02
C ARG A 174 -11.61 0.68 11.46
N GLY A 175 -10.69 0.36 10.55
CA GLY A 175 -9.26 0.30 10.87
C GLY A 175 -8.99 -0.76 11.96
N PRO A 176 -8.24 -0.43 13.03
CA PRO A 176 -8.03 -1.36 14.15
C PRO A 176 -9.24 -1.46 15.09
N ASN A 177 -10.25 -0.60 14.92
CA ASN A 177 -11.42 -0.51 15.78
C ASN A 177 -12.66 -1.12 15.11
N ARG A 178 -13.78 -1.13 15.85
CA ARG A 178 -15.10 -1.52 15.34
C ARG A 178 -16.08 -0.37 15.55
N VAL A 179 -17.03 -0.22 14.63
CA VAL A 179 -18.20 0.63 14.82
C VAL A 179 -19.41 -0.26 15.02
N THR A 180 -20.26 0.08 15.98
CA THR A 180 -21.43 -0.72 16.34
C THR A 180 -22.68 0.14 16.37
N ILE A 181 -23.76 -0.36 15.78
CA ILE A 181 -25.09 0.26 15.82
C ILE A 181 -26.12 -0.74 16.33
N ARG A 182 -27.26 -0.24 16.82
CA ARG A 182 -28.41 -1.08 17.16
C ARG A 182 -29.01 -1.66 15.87
N TYR A 183 -29.30 -2.95 15.85
CA TYR A 183 -29.96 -3.60 14.72
C TYR A 183 -31.47 -3.45 14.83
N THR A 184 -31.97 -2.31 14.35
CA THR A 184 -33.40 -1.98 14.34
C THR A 184 -34.09 -2.53 13.11
N SER A 185 -35.44 -2.53 13.11
CA SER A 185 -36.24 -2.85 11.92
C SER A 185 -35.90 -1.94 10.73
N ALA A 186 -35.61 -0.66 10.96
CA ALA A 186 -35.17 0.27 9.93
C ALA A 186 -33.81 -0.14 9.33
N VAL A 187 -32.82 -0.47 10.16
CA VAL A 187 -31.50 -0.92 9.68
C VAL A 187 -31.60 -2.26 8.95
N GLN A 188 -32.46 -3.17 9.41
CA GLN A 188 -32.76 -4.42 8.70
C GLN A 188 -33.34 -4.13 7.31
N ALA A 189 -34.36 -3.28 7.21
CA ALA A 189 -34.96 -2.91 5.94
C ALA A 189 -33.95 -2.27 4.97
N VAL A 190 -33.02 -1.45 5.48
CA VAL A 190 -31.91 -0.90 4.69
C VAL A 190 -30.98 -2.01 4.18
N ARG A 191 -30.53 -2.91 5.06
CA ARG A 191 -29.65 -4.02 4.69
C ARG A 191 -30.29 -4.90 3.60
N ASP A 192 -31.57 -5.22 3.73
CA ASP A 192 -32.28 -6.06 2.79
C ASP A 192 -32.50 -5.34 1.45
N ALA A 193 -32.85 -4.05 1.48
CA ALA A 193 -33.07 -3.26 0.27
C ALA A 193 -31.78 -2.89 -0.48
N ALA A 194 -30.64 -2.80 0.22
CA ALA A 194 -29.34 -2.48 -0.33
C ALA A 194 -28.40 -3.69 -0.37
N ALA A 195 -28.93 -4.92 -0.42
CA ALA A 195 -28.13 -6.14 -0.59
C ALA A 195 -27.40 -6.19 -1.94
N THR A 196 -27.95 -5.51 -2.95
CA THR A 196 -27.32 -5.19 -4.23
C THR A 196 -27.27 -3.67 -4.39
N PRO A 197 -26.40 -3.13 -5.28
CA PRO A 197 -26.35 -1.69 -5.54
C PRO A 197 -27.74 -1.11 -5.82
N VAL A 198 -28.10 -0.05 -5.10
CA VAL A 198 -29.37 0.67 -5.23
C VAL A 198 -29.12 2.17 -5.13
N ARG A 199 -29.86 2.99 -5.89
CA ARG A 199 -29.77 4.45 -5.74
C ARG A 199 -30.21 4.87 -4.34
N PHE A 200 -29.42 5.70 -3.69
CA PHE A 200 -29.70 6.22 -2.35
C PHE A 200 -31.07 6.88 -2.25
N GLY A 201 -31.45 7.71 -3.24
CA GLY A 201 -32.76 8.37 -3.21
C GLY A 201 -33.92 7.39 -3.29
N ALA A 202 -33.81 6.36 -4.15
CA ALA A 202 -34.81 5.29 -4.23
C ALA A 202 -34.86 4.46 -2.94
N LEU A 203 -33.71 4.25 -2.28
CA LEU A 203 -33.65 3.62 -0.96
C LEU A 203 -34.34 4.49 0.10
N ALA A 204 -34.13 5.81 0.09
CA ALA A 204 -34.80 6.73 1.00
C ALA A 204 -36.32 6.74 0.79
N ASP A 205 -36.78 6.72 -0.46
CA ASP A 205 -38.21 6.68 -0.80
C ASP A 205 -38.84 5.37 -0.32
N LYS A 206 -38.22 4.23 -0.61
CA LYS A 206 -38.67 2.91 -0.16
C LYS A 206 -38.75 2.81 1.37
N LEU A 207 -37.77 3.34 2.10
CA LEU A 207 -37.80 3.35 3.56
C LEU A 207 -38.89 4.29 4.10
N THR A 208 -39.17 5.39 3.42
CA THR A 208 -40.29 6.29 3.77
C THR A 208 -41.64 5.59 3.60
N GLU A 209 -41.79 4.75 2.57
CA GLU A 209 -43.00 3.93 2.37
C GLU A 209 -43.18 2.85 3.45
N ILE A 210 -42.09 2.21 3.89
CA ILE A 210 -42.13 1.18 4.94
C ILE A 210 -42.43 1.80 6.32
N PHE A 211 -41.97 3.03 6.56
CA PHE A 211 -42.11 3.74 7.84
C PHE A 211 -42.80 5.10 7.66
N PRO A 212 -44.12 5.14 7.35
CA PRO A 212 -44.83 6.35 6.96
C PRO A 212 -44.92 7.42 8.07
N ASP A 213 -44.81 7.01 9.33
CA ASP A 213 -44.80 7.92 10.49
C ASP A 213 -43.49 8.70 10.62
N VAL A 214 -42.46 8.38 9.82
CA VAL A 214 -41.15 9.04 9.84
C VAL A 214 -40.97 9.86 8.57
N GLY A 215 -40.71 11.16 8.73
CA GLY A 215 -40.46 12.04 7.58
C GLY A 215 -39.22 11.64 6.76
N ARG A 216 -39.30 11.77 5.42
CA ARG A 216 -38.21 11.45 4.47
C ARG A 216 -36.87 12.10 4.85
N ALA A 217 -36.89 13.31 5.41
CA ALA A 217 -35.68 14.00 5.85
C ALA A 217 -34.94 13.26 6.97
N THR A 218 -35.67 12.65 7.91
CA THR A 218 -35.12 11.83 8.99
C THR A 218 -34.57 10.51 8.44
N VAL A 219 -35.29 9.86 7.52
CA VAL A 219 -34.81 8.65 6.82
C VAL A 219 -33.50 8.94 6.08
N ARG A 220 -33.46 10.05 5.32
CA ARG A 220 -32.26 10.51 4.64
C ARG A 220 -31.10 10.73 5.59
N GLY A 221 -31.34 11.40 6.73
CA GLY A 221 -30.32 11.62 7.77
C GLY A 221 -29.73 10.30 8.29
N MET A 222 -30.59 9.31 8.59
CA MET A 222 -30.16 7.98 9.03
C MET A 222 -29.31 7.29 7.95
N LEU A 223 -29.73 7.31 6.69
CA LEU A 223 -28.97 6.69 5.59
C LEU A 223 -27.61 7.37 5.38
N THR A 224 -27.55 8.71 5.48
CA THR A 224 -26.29 9.46 5.43
C THR A 224 -25.36 9.03 6.57
N GLU A 225 -25.88 8.86 7.79
CA GLU A 225 -25.09 8.38 8.92
C GLU A 225 -24.57 6.96 8.67
N LEU A 226 -25.37 6.06 8.10
CA LEU A 226 -24.91 4.71 7.73
C LEU A 226 -23.79 4.73 6.69
N VAL A 227 -23.78 5.68 5.76
CA VAL A 227 -22.65 5.90 4.83
C VAL A 227 -21.42 6.36 5.62
N GLN A 228 -21.55 7.40 6.46
CA GLN A 228 -20.44 7.95 7.25
C GLN A 228 -19.81 6.94 8.22
N GLN A 229 -20.60 6.00 8.72
CA GLN A 229 -20.15 4.92 9.61
C GLN A 229 -19.68 3.67 8.87
N GLY A 230 -19.79 3.62 7.53
CA GLY A 230 -19.30 2.52 6.70
C GLY A 230 -20.21 1.30 6.61
N PHE A 231 -21.47 1.42 7.05
CA PHE A 231 -22.49 0.37 6.86
C PHE A 231 -23.07 0.37 5.45
N LEU A 232 -23.15 1.55 4.82
CA LEU A 232 -23.41 1.70 3.40
C LEU A 232 -22.14 2.17 2.69
N ILE A 233 -21.79 1.52 1.59
CA ILE A 233 -20.64 1.87 0.75
C ILE A 233 -21.19 2.51 -0.52
N THR A 234 -20.69 3.71 -0.86
CA THR A 234 -21.08 4.39 -2.10
C THR A 234 -20.29 3.90 -3.30
N CYS A 235 -20.83 4.07 -4.50
CA CYS A 235 -20.13 3.77 -5.75
C CYS A 235 -18.92 4.67 -6.04
N LEU A 236 -18.64 5.71 -5.22
CA LEU A 236 -17.46 6.58 -5.37
C LEU A 236 -16.16 5.88 -4.99
N ARG A 237 -16.22 4.82 -4.16
CA ARG A 237 -15.04 4.09 -3.70
C ARG A 237 -14.64 3.05 -4.74
N ALA A 238 -13.50 3.28 -5.40
CA ALA A 238 -12.99 2.40 -6.44
C ALA A 238 -12.69 0.99 -5.90
N PRO A 239 -13.06 -0.09 -6.62
CA PRO A 239 -12.57 -1.43 -6.32
C PRO A 239 -11.03 -1.47 -6.33
N PHE A 240 -10.42 -2.28 -5.46
CA PHE A 240 -8.95 -2.41 -5.38
C PHE A 240 -8.28 -2.92 -6.67
N THR A 241 -9.05 -3.47 -7.60
CA THR A 241 -8.58 -3.91 -8.93
C THR A 241 -8.44 -2.75 -9.93
N VAL A 242 -8.98 -1.57 -9.61
CA VAL A 242 -8.88 -0.38 -10.46
C VAL A 242 -7.51 0.28 -10.28
N THR A 243 -6.80 0.48 -11.39
CA THR A 243 -5.44 1.05 -11.39
C THR A 243 -5.42 2.58 -11.38
N ASP A 244 -6.52 3.24 -11.81
CA ASP A 244 -6.69 4.70 -11.76
C ASP A 244 -7.96 5.07 -10.96
N PRO A 245 -7.86 5.15 -9.62
CA PRO A 245 -9.01 5.43 -8.77
C PRO A 245 -9.50 6.88 -8.87
N LEU A 246 -8.66 7.83 -9.31
CA LEU A 246 -9.11 9.21 -9.56
C LEU A 246 -10.01 9.26 -10.78
N ALA A 247 -9.61 8.60 -11.88
CA ALA A 247 -10.45 8.54 -13.07
C ALA A 247 -11.79 7.87 -12.78
N TYR A 248 -11.76 6.74 -12.06
CA TYR A 248 -12.98 6.08 -11.60
C TYR A 248 -13.90 7.04 -10.81
N LEU A 249 -13.35 7.81 -9.88
CA LEU A 249 -14.14 8.78 -9.10
C LEU A 249 -14.78 9.84 -10.00
N VAL A 250 -14.02 10.44 -10.92
CA VAL A 250 -14.51 11.47 -11.85
C VAL A 250 -15.64 10.91 -12.73
N ASP A 251 -15.48 9.70 -13.26
CA ASP A 251 -16.49 9.05 -14.10
C ASP A 251 -17.80 8.82 -13.32
N ARG A 252 -17.71 8.33 -12.08
CA ARG A 252 -18.88 8.15 -11.19
C ARG A 252 -19.58 9.46 -10.87
N LEU A 253 -18.83 10.55 -10.64
CA LEU A 253 -19.40 11.88 -10.41
C LEU A 253 -20.10 12.42 -11.66
N ARG A 254 -19.56 12.16 -12.85
CA ARG A 254 -20.18 12.54 -14.13
C ARG A 254 -21.46 11.77 -14.41
N GLU A 255 -21.47 10.46 -14.14
CA GLU A 255 -22.68 9.64 -14.25
C GLU A 255 -23.78 10.11 -13.29
N ALA A 256 -23.40 10.53 -12.08
CA ALA A 256 -24.30 11.14 -11.10
C ALA A 256 -24.72 12.59 -11.46
N LYS A 257 -24.23 13.14 -12.57
CA LYS A 257 -24.46 14.54 -13.01
C LYS A 257 -24.11 15.54 -11.91
N ALA A 258 -23.01 15.30 -11.19
CA ALA A 258 -22.59 16.12 -10.06
C ALA A 258 -22.22 17.56 -10.47
N ASP A 259 -21.93 17.79 -11.75
CA ASP A 259 -21.73 19.12 -12.34
C ASP A 259 -22.99 19.98 -12.34
N THR A 260 -24.18 19.38 -12.25
CA THR A 260 -25.44 20.14 -12.12
C THR A 260 -25.76 20.49 -10.66
N LEU A 261 -24.95 20.07 -9.69
CA LEU A 261 -25.15 20.34 -8.26
C LEU A 261 -24.23 21.50 -7.85
N PRO A 262 -24.77 22.70 -7.50
CA PRO A 262 -23.95 23.86 -7.17
C PRO A 262 -22.93 23.62 -6.04
N SER A 263 -23.28 22.75 -5.07
CA SER A 263 -22.42 22.39 -3.94
C SER A 263 -21.24 21.49 -4.29
N VAL A 264 -21.29 20.79 -5.44
CA VAL A 264 -20.29 19.78 -5.83
C VAL A 264 -19.57 20.14 -7.13
N ALA A 265 -20.22 20.86 -8.04
CA ALA A 265 -19.68 21.22 -9.34
C ALA A 265 -18.28 21.87 -9.29
N PRO A 266 -17.95 22.78 -8.35
CA PRO A 266 -16.60 23.33 -8.25
C PRO A 266 -15.55 22.26 -7.91
N LEU A 267 -15.86 21.36 -6.97
CA LEU A 267 -14.96 20.28 -6.59
C LEU A 267 -14.76 19.28 -7.74
N LEU A 268 -15.82 18.94 -8.49
CA LEU A 268 -15.68 18.11 -9.68
C LEU A 268 -14.77 18.77 -10.73
N HIS A 269 -14.93 20.07 -11.00
CA HIS A 269 -14.07 20.79 -11.92
C HIS A 269 -12.60 20.77 -11.49
N ASP A 270 -12.33 20.95 -10.20
CA ASP A 270 -10.98 20.86 -9.67
C ASP A 270 -10.41 19.44 -9.76
N LEU A 271 -11.21 18.39 -9.55
CA LEU A 271 -10.79 17.00 -9.72
C LEU A 271 -10.46 16.67 -11.17
N GLU A 272 -11.22 17.20 -12.13
CA GLU A 272 -10.93 17.07 -13.55
C GLU A 272 -9.64 17.79 -13.95
N ALA A 273 -9.38 18.96 -13.36
CA ALA A 273 -8.12 19.66 -13.54
C ALA A 273 -6.94 18.85 -12.98
N VAL A 274 -7.09 18.22 -11.80
CA VAL A 274 -6.08 17.29 -11.26
C VAL A 274 -5.90 16.09 -12.18
N GLN A 275 -6.98 15.48 -12.68
CA GLN A 275 -6.91 14.35 -13.61
C GLN A 275 -6.17 14.72 -14.90
N ALA A 276 -6.47 15.89 -15.47
CA ALA A 276 -5.81 16.39 -16.67
C ALA A 276 -4.32 16.66 -16.41
N ASP A 277 -3.97 17.27 -15.28
CA ASP A 277 -2.58 17.53 -14.90
C ASP A 277 -1.81 16.21 -14.64
N VAL A 278 -2.45 15.17 -14.07
CA VAL A 278 -1.86 13.82 -13.90
C VAL A 278 -1.62 13.15 -15.26
N ARG A 279 -2.61 13.20 -16.16
CA ARG A 279 -2.48 12.68 -17.53
C ARG A 279 -1.36 13.39 -18.28
N TYR A 280 -1.28 14.72 -18.18
CA TYR A 280 -0.20 15.51 -18.77
C TYR A 280 1.18 15.10 -18.22
N HIS A 281 1.31 14.94 -16.90
CA HIS A 281 2.56 14.48 -16.28
C HIS A 281 2.99 13.09 -16.78
N ASN A 282 2.05 12.15 -16.83
CA ASN A 282 2.31 10.76 -17.19
C ASN A 282 2.45 10.53 -18.70
N HIS A 283 2.12 11.53 -19.53
CA HIS A 283 2.26 11.44 -20.98
C HIS A 283 3.73 11.28 -21.40
N GLU A 284 3.99 10.46 -22.41
CA GLU A 284 5.35 10.09 -22.85
C GLU A 284 6.18 11.28 -23.35
N THR A 285 5.53 12.32 -23.85
CA THR A 285 6.20 13.53 -24.34
C THR A 285 6.59 14.51 -23.23
N THR A 286 6.05 14.34 -22.01
CA THR A 286 6.39 15.19 -20.87
C THR A 286 7.59 14.58 -20.18
N THR A 287 8.77 15.19 -20.30
CA THR A 287 10.03 14.61 -19.78
C THR A 287 10.82 15.58 -18.92
N GLY A 288 11.72 15.04 -18.09
CA GLY A 288 12.70 15.80 -17.31
C GLY A 288 12.09 16.94 -16.48
N THR A 289 12.60 18.16 -16.68
CA THR A 289 12.16 19.36 -15.93
C THR A 289 10.69 19.72 -16.14
N GLY A 290 10.09 19.29 -17.26
CA GLY A 290 8.65 19.46 -17.52
C GLY A 290 7.80 18.63 -16.56
N GLN A 291 8.21 17.39 -16.28
CA GLN A 291 7.55 16.54 -15.30
C GLN A 291 7.76 17.04 -13.87
N GLY A 292 8.96 17.50 -13.53
CA GLY A 292 9.23 18.13 -12.22
C GLY A 292 8.28 19.28 -11.92
N ARG A 293 8.17 20.23 -12.87
CA ARG A 293 7.24 21.37 -12.78
C ARG A 293 5.77 20.93 -12.72
N ALA A 294 5.38 19.92 -13.49
CA ALA A 294 4.04 19.37 -13.44
C ALA A 294 3.71 18.77 -12.05
N ARG A 295 4.64 18.03 -11.43
CA ARG A 295 4.45 17.49 -10.06
C ARG A 295 4.32 18.59 -9.02
N GLU A 296 5.12 19.65 -9.11
CA GLU A 296 5.02 20.79 -8.19
C GLU A 296 3.66 21.51 -8.32
N LYS A 297 3.22 21.77 -9.56
CA LYS A 297 1.89 22.35 -9.85
C LYS A 297 0.77 21.46 -9.30
N LEU A 298 0.82 20.16 -9.59
CA LEU A 298 -0.12 19.15 -9.09
C LEU A 298 -0.19 19.14 -7.57
N THR A 299 0.98 19.06 -6.92
CA THR A 299 1.09 19.03 -5.46
C THR A 299 0.42 20.26 -4.84
N ARG A 300 0.66 21.46 -5.39
CA ARG A 300 0.03 22.69 -4.89
C ARG A 300 -1.49 22.66 -5.04
N ARG A 301 -2.00 22.34 -6.24
CA ARG A 301 -3.45 22.24 -6.48
C ARG A 301 -4.11 21.23 -5.56
N MET A 302 -3.51 20.05 -5.40
CA MET A 302 -4.04 19.02 -4.51
C MET A 302 -4.03 19.45 -3.05
N ARG A 303 -3.03 20.21 -2.61
CA ARG A 303 -3.00 20.79 -1.26
C ARG A 303 -4.06 21.86 -1.05
N GLU A 304 -4.37 22.66 -2.06
CA GLU A 304 -5.49 23.62 -1.99
C GLU A 304 -6.83 22.88 -1.80
N LEU A 305 -6.98 21.70 -2.39
CA LEU A 305 -8.17 20.86 -2.25
C LEU A 305 -8.23 20.12 -0.91
N SER A 306 -7.15 19.47 -0.47
CA SER A 306 -7.11 18.75 0.80
C SER A 306 -5.71 18.70 1.41
N GLN A 307 -5.66 18.82 2.74
CA GLN A 307 -4.45 18.68 3.54
C GLN A 307 -4.22 17.26 4.05
N ALA A 308 -5.14 16.32 3.76
CA ALA A 308 -4.98 14.91 4.11
C ALA A 308 -3.76 14.30 3.39
N GLY A 309 -3.17 13.28 4.00
CA GLY A 309 -1.95 12.65 3.50
C GLY A 309 -0.69 13.48 3.74
N ARG A 310 0.42 12.80 4.10
CA ARG A 310 1.73 13.46 4.22
C ARG A 310 2.27 13.93 2.86
N ILE A 311 1.95 13.23 1.79
CA ILE A 311 2.35 13.56 0.41
C ILE A 311 1.13 13.32 -0.47
N PRO A 312 0.66 14.29 -1.27
CA PRO A 312 -0.57 14.13 -2.05
C PRO A 312 -0.37 13.30 -3.32
N LEU A 313 0.87 13.03 -3.73
CA LEU A 313 1.21 12.25 -4.92
C LEU A 313 2.05 11.03 -4.55
N ALA A 314 1.58 9.86 -4.95
CA ALA A 314 2.40 8.66 -5.02
C ALA A 314 3.10 8.61 -6.39
N VAL A 315 4.39 8.22 -6.39
CA VAL A 315 5.20 8.17 -7.60
C VAL A 315 5.90 6.81 -7.68
N ASP A 316 5.67 6.14 -8.80
CA ASP A 316 6.33 4.90 -9.17
C ASP A 316 7.25 5.21 -10.36
N LEU A 317 8.49 4.72 -10.32
CA LEU A 317 9.47 5.01 -11.37
C LEU A 317 9.65 3.79 -12.29
N LEU A 318 9.42 4.00 -13.59
CA LEU A 318 9.77 3.04 -14.63
C LEU A 318 11.21 3.31 -15.07
N LEU A 319 12.08 2.33 -14.88
CA LEU A 319 13.48 2.45 -15.26
C LEU A 319 13.61 2.32 -16.77
N ASP A 320 14.43 3.20 -17.34
CA ASP A 320 14.86 3.10 -18.74
C ASP A 320 15.98 2.07 -18.86
N CYS A 321 15.61 0.80 -18.77
CA CYS A 321 16.55 -0.29 -18.98
C CYS A 321 15.90 -1.49 -19.66
N ASP A 322 16.74 -2.26 -20.35
CA ASP A 322 16.39 -3.56 -20.91
C ASP A 322 17.40 -4.57 -20.38
N VAL A 323 16.90 -5.51 -19.56
CA VAL A 323 17.72 -6.52 -18.88
C VAL A 323 17.28 -7.90 -19.32
N ARG A 324 18.25 -8.66 -19.83
CA ARG A 324 18.12 -10.07 -20.14
C ARG A 324 19.05 -10.88 -19.27
N LEU A 325 18.50 -11.76 -18.45
CA LEU A 325 19.23 -12.69 -17.61
C LEU A 325 19.48 -14.00 -18.37
N PRO A 326 20.65 -14.65 -18.19
CA PRO A 326 20.85 -16.00 -18.68
C PRO A 326 19.85 -16.97 -18.05
N ARG A 327 19.33 -17.93 -18.84
CA ARG A 327 18.38 -18.95 -18.35
C ARG A 327 18.92 -19.77 -17.18
N HIS A 328 20.24 -20.02 -17.13
CA HIS A 328 20.83 -20.76 -16.01
C HIS A 328 20.63 -20.05 -14.67
N VAL A 329 20.60 -18.71 -14.63
CA VAL A 329 20.31 -17.96 -13.39
C VAL A 329 18.91 -18.27 -12.88
N ALA A 330 17.92 -18.36 -13.78
CA ALA A 330 16.56 -18.71 -13.39
C ALA A 330 16.46 -20.17 -12.90
N HIS A 331 17.20 -21.10 -13.51
CA HIS A 331 17.28 -22.48 -13.01
C HIS A 331 17.92 -22.56 -11.62
N GLU A 332 18.98 -21.79 -11.34
CA GLU A 332 19.55 -21.69 -10.00
C GLU A 332 18.53 -21.15 -8.99
N MET A 333 17.72 -20.16 -9.38
CA MET A 333 16.63 -19.64 -8.53
C MET A 333 15.54 -20.69 -8.26
N GLU A 334 15.24 -21.58 -9.20
CA GLU A 334 14.32 -22.71 -8.98
C GLU A 334 14.84 -23.67 -7.91
N TRP A 335 16.14 -23.98 -7.94
CA TRP A 335 16.80 -24.79 -6.92
C TRP A 335 16.81 -24.09 -5.55
N ALA A 336 17.15 -22.81 -5.51
CA ALA A 336 17.13 -22.02 -4.28
C ALA A 336 15.73 -21.97 -3.67
N ALA A 337 14.69 -21.69 -4.47
CA ALA A 337 13.30 -21.72 -4.01
C ALA A 337 12.88 -23.10 -3.52
N SER A 338 13.31 -24.17 -4.20
CA SER A 338 13.04 -25.56 -3.79
C SER A 338 13.69 -25.90 -2.45
N ALA A 339 14.93 -25.46 -2.23
CA ALA A 339 15.62 -25.61 -0.95
C ALA A 339 14.88 -24.85 0.17
N LEU A 340 14.49 -23.60 -0.07
CA LEU A 340 13.71 -22.80 0.90
C LEU A 340 12.38 -23.48 1.26
N LEU A 341 11.68 -24.07 0.29
CA LEU A 341 10.44 -24.82 0.52
C LEU A 341 10.67 -26.08 1.37
N ARG A 342 11.75 -26.83 1.10
CA ARG A 342 12.13 -28.02 1.87
C ARG A 342 12.57 -27.68 3.30
N LEU A 343 13.21 -26.53 3.49
CA LEU A 343 13.74 -26.07 4.77
C LEU A 343 12.73 -25.27 5.61
N ALA A 344 11.50 -25.10 5.11
CA ALA A 344 10.44 -24.43 5.84
C ALA A 344 10.19 -25.15 7.18
N ARG A 345 10.45 -24.45 8.30
CA ARG A 345 10.35 -25.03 9.66
C ARG A 345 8.95 -25.58 9.96
N GLN A 346 7.93 -24.93 9.40
CA GLN A 346 6.53 -25.28 9.60
C GLN A 346 5.80 -25.24 8.24
N PRO A 347 5.92 -26.28 7.40
CA PRO A 347 5.31 -26.27 6.05
C PRO A 347 3.78 -26.15 6.07
N VAL A 348 3.17 -26.44 7.21
CA VAL A 348 1.72 -26.46 7.46
C VAL A 348 1.28 -25.51 8.60
N GLY A 349 2.22 -24.82 9.26
CA GLY A 349 1.98 -23.87 10.37
C GLY A 349 1.47 -24.52 11.67
N THR A 350 2.14 -24.32 12.80
CA THR A 350 1.73 -24.96 14.08
C THR A 350 0.40 -24.45 14.62
N ALA A 351 0.12 -23.16 14.46
CA ALA A 351 -1.16 -22.57 14.86
C ALA A 351 -2.35 -23.17 14.09
N TRP A 352 -2.15 -23.54 12.83
CA TRP A 352 -3.22 -24.08 11.97
C TRP A 352 -3.60 -25.52 12.31
N HIS A 353 -2.64 -26.34 12.76
CA HIS A 353 -2.97 -27.68 13.26
C HIS A 353 -3.83 -27.64 14.52
N GLY A 354 -3.46 -26.81 15.49
CA GLY A 354 -4.25 -26.62 16.70
C GLY A 354 -5.64 -26.09 16.39
N PHE A 355 -5.72 -25.11 15.48
CA PHE A 355 -7.00 -24.57 15.02
C PHE A 355 -7.87 -25.62 14.32
N HIS A 356 -7.28 -26.44 13.45
CA HIS A 356 -7.99 -27.54 12.77
C HIS A 356 -8.49 -28.59 13.76
N ALA A 357 -7.66 -29.00 14.72
CA ALA A 357 -8.06 -29.95 15.76
C ALA A 357 -9.24 -29.40 16.58
N ALA A 358 -9.13 -28.15 17.06
CA ALA A 358 -10.21 -27.50 17.80
C ALA A 358 -11.50 -27.37 16.98
N PHE A 359 -11.39 -27.10 15.66
CA PHE A 359 -12.53 -27.10 14.76
C PHE A 359 -13.20 -28.46 14.65
N CYS A 360 -12.42 -29.53 14.44
CA CYS A 360 -12.95 -30.90 14.38
C CYS A 360 -13.59 -31.32 15.70
N ASP A 361 -12.99 -30.94 16.84
CA ASP A 361 -13.50 -31.28 18.17
C ASP A 361 -14.83 -30.58 18.47
N GLN A 362 -14.98 -29.29 18.09
CA GLN A 362 -16.19 -28.52 18.37
C GLN A 362 -17.33 -28.79 17.38
N TYR A 363 -17.02 -28.92 16.08
CA TYR A 363 -18.04 -28.95 15.03
C TYR A 363 -18.16 -30.30 14.31
N GLY A 364 -17.22 -31.23 14.55
CA GLY A 364 -17.17 -32.51 13.86
C GLY A 364 -16.56 -32.44 12.46
N ILE A 365 -16.24 -33.61 11.91
CA ILE A 365 -15.67 -33.76 10.56
C ILE A 365 -16.80 -33.71 9.52
N GLY A 366 -16.61 -32.94 8.45
CA GLY A 366 -17.56 -32.83 7.34
C GLY A 366 -18.69 -31.80 7.55
N THR A 367 -18.68 -31.09 8.69
CA THR A 367 -19.63 -30.00 8.96
C THR A 367 -19.17 -28.70 8.29
N LEU A 368 -20.09 -28.05 7.57
CA LEU A 368 -19.88 -26.71 7.04
C LEU A 368 -20.36 -25.68 8.07
N VAL A 369 -19.45 -24.88 8.59
CA VAL A 369 -19.74 -23.81 9.55
C VAL A 369 -19.38 -22.46 8.91
N PRO A 370 -20.23 -21.42 9.01
CA PRO A 370 -19.90 -20.10 8.50
C PRO A 370 -18.60 -19.57 9.12
N LEU A 371 -17.67 -19.08 8.29
CA LEU A 371 -16.35 -18.63 8.77
C LEU A 371 -16.46 -17.58 9.89
N GLY A 372 -17.45 -16.68 9.79
CA GLY A 372 -17.70 -15.65 10.80
C GLY A 372 -18.04 -16.23 12.18
N ASP A 373 -18.76 -17.34 12.23
CA ASP A 373 -19.12 -18.01 13.49
C ASP A 373 -17.92 -18.75 14.08
N VAL A 374 -17.05 -19.31 13.22
CA VAL A 374 -15.83 -20.01 13.64
C VAL A 374 -14.83 -19.04 14.26
N VAL A 375 -14.59 -17.89 13.63
CA VAL A 375 -13.60 -16.90 14.10
C VAL A 375 -14.15 -15.93 15.15
N ASP A 376 -15.40 -16.13 15.56
CA ASP A 376 -16.01 -15.36 16.64
C ASP A 376 -15.34 -15.74 17.98
N PRO A 377 -14.75 -14.79 18.72
CA PRO A 377 -14.11 -15.09 20.00
C PRO A 377 -15.10 -15.42 21.12
N ASP A 378 -16.37 -15.04 20.98
CA ASP A 378 -17.41 -15.25 22.01
C ASP A 378 -18.17 -16.57 21.79
N THR A 379 -18.44 -16.93 20.52
CA THR A 379 -19.27 -18.10 20.18
C THR A 379 -18.52 -19.22 19.45
N GLY A 380 -17.35 -18.92 18.89
CA GLY A 380 -16.54 -19.84 18.10
C GLY A 380 -15.20 -20.14 18.76
N LEU A 381 -14.20 -20.37 17.91
CA LEU A 381 -12.81 -20.64 18.29
C LEU A 381 -11.99 -19.35 18.45
N GLY A 382 -12.50 -18.21 17.96
CA GLY A 382 -11.71 -17.00 17.76
C GLY A 382 -10.67 -17.17 16.64
N TYR A 383 -9.67 -16.28 16.61
CA TYR A 383 -8.57 -16.40 15.64
C TYR A 383 -7.52 -17.43 16.07
N PRO A 384 -6.81 -18.09 15.12
CA PRO A 384 -5.72 -19.02 15.44
C PRO A 384 -4.68 -18.40 16.38
N ALA A 385 -4.03 -19.25 17.18
CA ALA A 385 -3.00 -18.81 18.13
C ALA A 385 -1.92 -17.93 17.47
N GLY A 386 -1.63 -16.78 18.09
CA GLY A 386 -0.66 -15.81 17.57
C GLY A 386 -1.12 -14.94 16.39
N TYR A 387 -2.34 -15.12 15.87
CA TYR A 387 -2.90 -14.17 14.90
C TYR A 387 -3.18 -12.81 15.56
N PRO A 388 -3.05 -11.69 14.82
CA PRO A 388 -3.50 -10.38 15.30
C PRO A 388 -4.98 -10.42 15.74
N GLY A 389 -5.24 -10.10 17.01
CA GLY A 389 -6.58 -10.15 17.60
C GLY A 389 -6.97 -11.51 18.19
N SER A 390 -6.09 -12.53 18.16
CA SER A 390 -6.29 -13.76 18.91
C SER A 390 -6.06 -13.53 20.41
N VAL A 391 -6.88 -14.18 21.24
CA VAL A 391 -6.69 -14.24 22.69
C VAL A 391 -5.70 -15.35 23.10
N LEU A 392 -5.36 -16.24 22.17
CA LEU A 392 -4.44 -17.35 22.39
C LEU A 392 -3.00 -16.91 22.13
N PRO A 393 -2.07 -17.20 23.05
CA PRO A 393 -0.66 -16.87 22.85
C PRO A 393 -0.10 -17.63 21.64
N PRO A 394 0.89 -17.07 20.92
CA PRO A 394 1.55 -17.80 19.84
C PRO A 394 2.19 -19.09 20.39
N PRO A 395 2.12 -20.20 19.64
CA PRO A 395 2.73 -21.45 20.08
C PRO A 395 4.24 -21.27 20.24
N THR A 396 4.79 -21.74 21.36
CA THR A 396 6.23 -21.79 21.57
C THR A 396 6.79 -23.09 21.02
N ASP A 397 7.56 -23.00 19.93
CA ASP A 397 8.27 -24.17 19.42
C ASP A 397 9.50 -24.44 20.28
N GLY A 398 9.62 -25.68 20.78
CA GLY A 398 10.85 -26.17 21.39
C GLY A 398 11.99 -26.35 20.36
N PRO A 399 13.22 -26.63 20.82
CA PRO A 399 14.31 -27.01 19.93
C PRO A 399 13.93 -28.27 19.15
N SER A 400 14.16 -28.24 17.84
CA SER A 400 13.95 -29.39 16.95
C SER A 400 15.28 -29.99 16.52
N GLU A 401 15.26 -31.23 16.02
CA GLU A 401 16.44 -31.87 15.40
C GLU A 401 17.06 -31.00 14.29
N ARG A 402 16.20 -30.26 13.55
CA ARG A 402 16.64 -29.24 12.59
C ARG A 402 17.45 -28.13 13.25
N ASP A 403 17.00 -27.61 14.39
CA ASP A 403 17.68 -26.52 15.10
C ASP A 403 19.02 -27.00 15.66
N GLU A 404 19.11 -28.23 16.16
CA GLU A 404 20.36 -28.87 16.57
C GLU A 404 21.34 -29.01 15.39
N ARG A 405 20.85 -29.46 14.22
CA ARG A 405 21.67 -29.59 13.02
C ARG A 405 22.20 -28.24 12.52
N LEU A 406 21.35 -27.22 12.47
CA LEU A 406 21.76 -25.86 12.07
C LEU A 406 22.76 -25.27 13.06
N LEU A 407 22.59 -25.51 14.36
CA LEU A 407 23.54 -25.06 15.38
C LEU A 407 24.89 -25.77 15.22
N ALA A 408 24.90 -27.08 14.93
CA ALA A 408 26.13 -27.82 14.66
C ALA A 408 26.88 -27.28 13.43
N LEU A 409 26.16 -26.99 12.33
CA LEU A 409 26.75 -26.38 11.14
C LEU A 409 27.33 -24.98 11.43
N ALA A 410 26.61 -24.15 12.18
CA ALA A 410 27.06 -22.82 12.56
C ALA A 410 28.29 -22.87 13.47
N TRP A 411 28.32 -23.79 14.44
CA TRP A 411 29.47 -24.01 15.31
C TRP A 411 30.70 -24.44 14.51
N GLN A 412 30.53 -25.38 13.58
CA GLN A 412 31.63 -25.84 12.74
C GLN A 412 32.17 -24.73 11.84
N ALA A 413 31.31 -23.97 11.18
CA ALA A 413 31.74 -22.84 10.35
C ALA A 413 32.51 -21.78 11.15
N MET A 414 32.10 -21.53 12.40
CA MET A 414 32.81 -20.64 13.32
C MET A 414 34.17 -21.21 13.75
N ALA A 415 34.23 -22.50 14.10
CA ALA A 415 35.47 -23.16 14.51
C ALA A 415 36.50 -23.21 13.38
N ASP A 416 36.03 -23.42 12.14
CA ASP A 416 36.85 -23.47 10.93
C ASP A 416 37.21 -22.07 10.40
N GLY A 417 36.59 -21.00 10.92
CA GLY A 417 36.81 -19.61 10.48
C GLY A 417 36.36 -19.32 9.04
N SER A 418 35.48 -20.17 8.48
CA SER A 418 35.09 -20.15 7.06
C SER A 418 34.19 -18.96 6.68
N GLY A 419 33.41 -18.43 7.63
CA GLY A 419 32.49 -17.31 7.40
C GLY A 419 31.23 -17.63 6.57
N GLU A 420 31.10 -18.85 6.05
CA GLU A 420 29.98 -19.31 5.21
C GLU A 420 29.58 -20.76 5.55
N ILE A 421 28.30 -21.09 5.38
CA ILE A 421 27.77 -22.46 5.51
C ILE A 421 27.27 -22.91 4.15
N ILE A 422 27.82 -24.01 3.62
CA ILE A 422 27.40 -24.60 2.35
C ILE A 422 26.35 -25.66 2.64
N LEU A 423 25.12 -25.44 2.17
CA LEU A 423 24.04 -26.44 2.24
C LEU A 423 24.09 -27.37 1.03
N THR A 424 24.04 -28.66 1.29
CA THR A 424 24.04 -29.78 0.34
C THR A 424 22.81 -30.65 0.58
N GLU A 425 22.59 -31.70 -0.21
CA GLU A 425 21.47 -32.63 0.06
C GLU A 425 21.65 -33.42 1.37
N GLU A 426 22.89 -33.54 1.87
CA GLU A 426 23.24 -34.30 3.08
C GLU A 426 23.28 -33.44 4.36
N THR A 427 23.10 -32.13 4.21
CA THR A 427 23.23 -31.12 5.28
C THR A 427 22.05 -30.17 5.27
#